data_AF-A0A3C0IW24-F1
#
_entry.id   AF-A0A3C0IW24-F1
#
_cell.length_a   1.000
_cell.length_b   1.000
_cell.length_c   1.000
_cell.angle_alpha   90.00
_cell.angle_beta   90.00
_cell.angle_gamma   90.00
#
_symmetry.space_group_name_H-M   'P 1'
#
loop_
_entity.id
_entity.type
_entity.pdbx_description
1 polymer ?
#
loop_
_entity_poly.entity_id
_entity_poly.type
_entity_poly.pdbx_seq_one_letter_code
_entity_poly.pdbx_strand_id
1 'polypeptide(L)' 'MAAAEPIRIGLQAPITGPWAYEGEMARNCVQIVVDEVNKAGGLLGRPVEIVLGDDQGSPKQ' A
#
# COMPACT_ATOMS: atom_id res chain seq x y z
N MET A 1 -24.05 -5.23 12.16
CA MET A 1 -23.18 -6.07 11.32
C MET A 1 -21.74 -5.66 11.60
N ALA A 2 -20.81 -6.61 11.76
CA ALA A 2 -19.39 -6.27 11.82
C ALA A 2 -18.96 -5.70 10.46
N ALA A 3 -18.13 -4.66 10.46
CA ALA A 3 -17.50 -4.18 9.22
C ALA A 3 -16.70 -5.33 8.61
N ALA A 4 -16.80 -5.54 7.29
CA ALA A 4 -16.06 -6.59 6.62
C ALA A 4 -14.54 -6.32 6.76
N GLU A 5 -13.77 -7.38 7.03
CA GLU A 5 -12.32 -7.26 7.19
C GLU A 5 -11.68 -6.63 5.94
N PRO A 6 -10.63 -5.80 6.07
CA PRO A 6 -9.97 -5.23 4.91
C PRO A 6 -9.34 -6.27 3.98
N ILE A 7 -9.29 -5.97 2.69
CA ILE A 7 -8.42 -6.66 1.74
C ILE A 7 -7.04 -6.01 1.85
N ARG A 8 -6.06 -6.78 2.31
CA ARG A 8 -4.68 -6.32 2.46
C ARG A 8 -3.91 -6.53 1.18
N ILE A 9 -3.28 -5.47 0.69
CA ILE A 9 -2.40 -5.49 -0.48
C ILE A 9 -1.00 -5.08 -0.01
N GLY A 10 -0.01 -5.90 -0.34
CA GLY A 10 1.39 -5.60 -0.04
C GLY A 10 1.96 -4.58 -1.03
N LEU A 11 2.63 -3.54 -0.52
CA LEU A 11 3.52 -2.69 -1.27
C LEU A 11 4.94 -2.92 -0.78
N GLN A 12 5.73 -3.64 -1.59
CA GLN A 12 7.17 -3.77 -1.40
C GLN A 12 7.87 -2.63 -2.15
N ALA A 13 8.64 -1.82 -1.43
CA ALA A 13 9.34 -0.67 -1.99
C ALA A 13 10.55 -0.30 -1.10
N PRO A 14 11.54 0.44 -1.62
CA PRO A 14 12.66 0.94 -0.83
C PRO A 14 12.18 2.11 0.04
N ILE A 15 11.60 1.82 1.21
CA ILE A 15 11.11 2.87 2.12
C ILE A 15 12.29 3.54 2.85
N THR A 16 13.37 2.78 3.07
CA THR A 16 14.62 3.30 3.59
C THR A 16 15.79 3.05 2.64
N GLY A 17 16.93 3.67 2.93
CA GLY A 17 18.16 3.52 2.13
C GLY A 17 18.28 4.53 0.99
N PRO A 18 19.19 4.29 0.02
CA PRO A 18 19.54 5.27 -1.02
C PRO A 18 18.38 5.65 -1.95
N TRP A 19 17.37 4.79 -2.06
CA TRP A 19 16.21 4.94 -2.95
C TRP A 19 14.92 5.26 -2.20
N ALA A 20 15.03 5.80 -0.97
CA ALA A 20 13.89 6.12 -0.12
C ALA A 20 12.91 7.11 -0.79
N TYR A 21 13.43 8.02 -1.61
CA TYR A 21 12.61 9.00 -2.31
C TYR A 21 11.67 8.32 -3.32
N GLU A 22 12.19 7.37 -4.11
CA GLU A 22 11.40 6.57 -5.03
C GLU A 22 10.37 5.69 -4.30
N GLY A 23 10.74 5.11 -3.16
CA GLY A 23 9.80 4.36 -2.32
C GLY A 23 8.68 5.22 -1.73
N GLU A 24 8.97 6.44 -1.30
CA GLU A 24 7.95 7.40 -0.88
C GLU A 24 7.03 7.79 -2.04
N MET A 25 7.57 8.02 -3.23
CA MET A 25 6.76 8.28 -4.43
C MET A 25 5.81 7.10 -4.71
N ALA A 26 6.31 5.87 -4.68
CA ALA A 26 5.49 4.67 -4.88
C ALA A 26 4.39 4.56 -3.82
N ARG A 27 4.71 4.76 -2.54
CA ARG A 27 3.74 4.78 -1.43
C ARG A 27 2.65 5.82 -1.66
N ASN A 28 3.03 7.04 -2.04
CA ASN A 28 2.08 8.13 -2.26
C ASN A 28 1.13 7.83 -3.43
N CYS A 29 1.67 7.32 -4.55
CA CYS A 29 0.85 6.91 -5.70
C CYS A 29 -0.17 5.82 -5.32
N VAL A 30 0.28 4.79 -4.60
CA VAL A 30 -0.60 3.70 -4.16
C VAL A 30 -1.66 4.21 -3.17
N GLN A 31 -1.30 5.10 -2.25
CA GLN A 31 -2.24 5.67 -1.29
C GLN A 31 -3.36 6.47 -1.98
N ILE A 32 -3.03 7.26 -3.01
CA ILE A 32 -4.05 7.99 -3.79
C ILE A 32 -5.09 7.03 -4.37
N VAL A 33 -4.63 5.93 -5.00
CA VAL A 33 -5.52 4.93 -5.59
C VAL A 33 -6.36 4.22 -4.52
N VAL A 34 -5.76 3.90 -3.37
CA VAL A 34 -6.48 3.26 -2.25
C VAL A 34 -7.59 4.16 -1.72
N ASP A 35 -7.32 5.45 -1.58
CA ASP A 35 -8.31 6.43 -1.15
C ASP A 35 -9.46 6.54 -2.15
N GLU A 36 -9.16 6.55 -3.45
CA GLU A 36 -10.17 6.55 -4.52
C GLU A 36 -11.02 5.28 -4.51
N VAL A 37 -10.39 4.10 -4.42
CA VAL A 37 -11.08 2.81 -4.36
C VAL A 37 -11.96 2.71 -3.13
N ASN A 38 -11.47 3.10 -1.96
CA ASN A 38 -12.25 3.07 -0.71
C ASN A 38 -13.41 4.06 -0.75
N LYS A 39 -13.23 5.25 -1.35
CA LYS A 39 -14.33 6.20 -1.60
C LYS A 39 -15.39 5.63 -2.54
N ALA A 40 -15.00 4.77 -3.50
CA ALA A 40 -15.91 4.09 -4.41
C ALA A 40 -16.61 2.85 -3.80
N GLY A 41 -16.44 2.59 -2.51
CA GLY A 41 -17.04 1.43 -1.82
C GLY A 41 -16.10 0.24 -1.63
N GLY A 42 -14.82 0.42 -1.91
CA GLY A 42 -13.79 -0.59 -1.73
C GLY A 42 -13.76 -1.65 -2.84
N LEU A 43 -13.07 -2.74 -2.58
CA LEU A 43 -12.95 -3.87 -3.50
C LEU A 43 -13.81 -5.03 -2.99
N LEU A 44 -14.71 -5.54 -3.84
CA LEU A 44 -15.66 -6.61 -3.47
C LEU A 44 -16.50 -6.27 -2.22
N GLY A 45 -16.82 -4.98 -2.03
CA GLY A 45 -17.56 -4.48 -0.86
C GLY A 45 -16.76 -4.43 0.44
N ARG A 46 -15.42 -4.51 0.37
CA ARG A 46 -14.51 -4.48 1.51
C ARG A 46 -13.50 -3.34 1.37
N PRO A 47 -13.11 -2.67 2.47
CA PRO A 47 -12.06 -1.66 2.41
C PRO A 47 -10.73 -2.28 2.00
N VAL A 48 -9.90 -1.52 1.29
CA VAL A 48 -8.53 -1.86 0.94
C VAL A 48 -7.57 -1.25 1.97
N GLU A 49 -6.61 -2.04 2.41
CA GLU A 49 -5.53 -1.63 3.31
C GLU A 49 -4.18 -1.94 2.65
N ILE A 50 -3.26 -0.99 2.65
CA ILE A 50 -1.89 -1.20 2.17
C ILE A 50 -1.00 -1.61 3.33
N VAL A 51 -0.29 -2.72 3.12
CA VAL A 51 0.76 -3.19 4.03
C VAL A 51 2.11 -2.90 3.39
N LEU A 52 2.90 -2.04 4.04
CA LEU A 52 4.22 -1.66 3.55
C LEU A 52 5.27 -2.70 3.95
N GLY A 53 6.10 -3.11 3.00
CA GLY A 53 7.32 -3.88 3.21
C GLY A 53 8.52 -3.09 2.68
N ASP A 54 9.46 -2.76 3.57
CA ASP A 54 10.68 -2.05 3.19
C ASP A 54 11.74 -3.03 2.67
N ASP A 55 11.99 -3.01 1.35
CA ASP A 55 13.00 -3.86 0.71
C ASP A 55 14.40 -3.24 0.68
N GLN A 56 14.54 -1.97 1.06
CA GLN A 56 15.79 -1.20 1.04
C GLN A 56 16.51 -1.17 -0.32
N GLY A 57 15.83 -1.52 -1.42
CA GLY A 57 16.42 -1.72 -2.73
C GLY A 57 17.35 -2.94 -2.80
N SER A 58 17.14 -3.94 -1.95
CA SER A 58 18.02 -5.09 -1.77
C SER A 58 17.28 -6.42 -1.97
N PRO A 59 17.83 -7.36 -2.74
CA PRO A 59 17.22 -8.68 -2.97
C PRO A 59 17.27 -9.62 -1.75
N LYS A 60 17.79 -9.18 -0.60
CA LYS A 60 17.94 -10.00 0.61
C LYS A 60 16.78 -9.88 1.61
N GLN A 61 15.88 -8.92 1.40
CA GLN A 61 14.71 -8.68 2.26
C GLN A 61 13.56 -9.63 1.91
#